data_AF-A0A955JSV5-F1
#
_entry.id   AF-A0A955JSV5-F1
#
_cell.length_a   1.000
_cell.length_b   1.000
_cell.length_c   1.000
_cell.angle_alpha   90.00
_cell.angle_beta   90.00
_cell.angle_gamma   90.00
#
_symmetry.space_group_name_H-M   'P 1'
#
loop_
_entity.id
_entity.type
_entity.pdbx_description
1 polymer ?
#
loop_
_entity_poly.entity_id
_entity_poly.type
_entity_poly.pdbx_seq_one_letter_code
_entity_poly.pdbx_strand_id
1 'polypeptide(L)'
;MSHRYQHFVFLPFSLTATALQPFTFSSLYRKTITHSSYCTEHNSYAILVGEEVETQTKNIVFRKLISNLPYSPSLITEVGFYANRLRDEDVTRRFTVLFVILAMLVQSLALISPPESANASSEQDIIRGGVSDLNDFLIRYDHNENDIKDIYTALGISRSEIAAAKSESIISSSNMYSMSRYGQLSSTSKEIALSYHRSKGGIDVRYFSPLSATTKLGQLLNGWVGHSAALGWFGIIQANGSLVTRGIPTTLTPSVSNNGQAVMKISSLNLTTAHPSHQITAKPLDKISYTLALSNPNNHTVSGEFTIRIADALEYAKLIDNGGGKYDKENNTLSWGTVELSPAGTQKRTFVIQMMSTMPSTGVGSSNQNSYDCKLTMAFGNSLTTPVECPPAKEFEAVLNQLPRINPTILIGLMACLLLTTLFFYIRIRQIRKELRIIRHNFNAGII
;
A
#
# COMPACT_ATOMS: atom_id res chain seq x y z
N MET A 1 -34.09 -18.29 38.89
CA MET A 1 -33.05 -17.49 38.20
C MET A 1 -32.21 -18.44 37.36
N SER A 2 -32.46 -18.49 36.05
CA SER A 2 -31.74 -19.35 35.10
C SER A 2 -31.70 -18.61 33.76
N HIS A 3 -30.52 -18.07 33.42
CA HIS A 3 -30.25 -17.51 32.10
C HIS A 3 -29.55 -18.57 31.27
N ARG A 4 -30.17 -18.93 30.14
CA ARG A 4 -29.67 -19.91 29.19
C ARG A 4 -28.99 -19.18 28.03
N TYR A 5 -27.79 -19.65 27.70
CA TYR A 5 -26.90 -19.21 26.64
C TYR A 5 -27.52 -19.36 25.23
N GLN A 6 -27.19 -18.45 24.32
CA GLN A 6 -27.24 -18.69 22.87
C GLN A 6 -25.93 -18.22 22.22
N HIS A 7 -25.29 -19.16 21.52
CA HIS A 7 -24.06 -19.00 20.76
C HIS A 7 -24.31 -18.17 19.48
N PHE A 8 -23.40 -17.23 19.19
CA PHE A 8 -23.28 -16.61 17.87
C PHE A 8 -22.15 -17.31 17.10
N VAL A 9 -22.51 -17.92 15.96
CA VAL A 9 -21.57 -18.46 14.97
C VAL A 9 -21.36 -17.38 13.91
N PHE A 10 -20.13 -16.89 13.75
CA PHE A 10 -19.72 -16.06 12.62
C PHE A 10 -19.16 -16.96 11.51
N LEU A 11 -19.74 -16.89 10.31
CA LEU A 11 -19.17 -17.42 9.08
C LEU A 11 -18.72 -16.25 8.17
N PRO A 12 -17.60 -16.40 7.43
CA PRO A 12 -16.96 -15.29 6.73
C PRO A 12 -17.59 -15.06 5.35
N PHE A 13 -17.78 -13.78 5.00
CA PHE A 13 -18.13 -13.37 3.65
C PHE A 13 -16.86 -13.31 2.79
N SER A 14 -16.71 -14.25 1.86
CA SER A 14 -15.73 -14.22 0.77
C SER A 14 -16.38 -13.56 -0.45
N LEU A 15 -15.89 -12.38 -0.84
CA LEU A 15 -16.25 -11.73 -2.09
C LEU A 15 -15.17 -12.05 -3.14
N THR A 16 -15.49 -12.96 -4.04
CA THR A 16 -14.75 -13.18 -5.28
C THR A 16 -15.33 -12.25 -6.36
N ALA A 17 -14.42 -11.55 -7.04
CA ALA A 17 -14.73 -10.67 -8.15
C ALA A 17 -14.85 -11.49 -9.44
N THR A 18 -15.99 -11.40 -10.14
CA THR A 18 -16.05 -11.74 -11.57
C THR A 18 -17.18 -11.00 -12.27
N ALA A 19 -16.79 -10.39 -13.40
CA ALA A 19 -17.58 -10.10 -14.60
C ALA A 19 -18.74 -9.09 -14.50
N LEU A 20 -18.42 -7.83 -14.82
CA LEU A 20 -19.34 -6.88 -15.43
C LEU A 20 -19.54 -7.24 -16.91
N GLN A 21 -20.78 -7.52 -17.33
CA GLN A 21 -21.40 -7.01 -18.57
C GLN A 21 -22.93 -7.32 -18.57
N PRO A 22 -23.75 -6.55 -19.32
CA PRO A 22 -25.15 -6.23 -19.00
C PRO A 22 -26.19 -6.90 -19.93
N PHE A 23 -27.47 -6.50 -19.81
CA PHE A 23 -28.70 -6.94 -20.53
C PHE A 23 -29.43 -8.12 -19.85
N THR A 24 -30.76 -8.17 -19.69
CA THR A 24 -31.92 -7.31 -19.96
C THR A 24 -33.10 -7.94 -19.22
N PHE A 25 -33.97 -7.16 -18.58
CA PHE A 25 -35.25 -7.68 -18.08
C PHE A 25 -36.37 -7.38 -19.09
N SER A 26 -36.68 -8.37 -19.92
CA SER A 26 -37.99 -8.53 -20.56
C SER A 26 -38.94 -9.22 -19.58
N SER A 27 -40.27 -9.00 -19.73
CA SER A 27 -41.38 -9.63 -18.99
C SER A 27 -41.77 -8.85 -17.72
N LEU A 28 -42.95 -8.25 -17.53
CA LEU A 28 -44.28 -8.38 -18.11
C LEU A 28 -44.98 -7.01 -18.06
N TYR A 29 -45.60 -6.57 -19.15
CA TYR A 29 -47.02 -6.15 -19.16
C TYR A 29 -47.44 -5.97 -20.63
N ARG A 30 -48.10 -7.00 -21.15
CA ARG A 30 -48.74 -7.01 -22.46
C ARG A 30 -50.12 -6.34 -22.29
N LYS A 31 -50.30 -5.12 -22.82
CA LYS A 31 -51.64 -4.65 -23.20
C LYS A 31 -51.58 -4.10 -24.62
N THR A 32 -52.37 -4.76 -25.45
CA THR A 32 -52.48 -4.70 -26.89
C THR A 32 -52.78 -3.27 -27.37
N ILE A 33 -51.94 -2.73 -28.26
CA ILE A 33 -52.29 -1.61 -29.12
C ILE A 33 -52.22 -2.13 -30.55
N THR A 34 -53.37 -2.05 -31.22
CA THR A 34 -53.59 -2.39 -32.63
C THR A 34 -52.72 -1.52 -33.54
N HIS A 35 -52.12 -2.18 -34.54
CA HIS A 35 -51.38 -1.61 -35.66
C HIS A 35 -52.08 -0.40 -36.31
N SER A 36 -51.31 0.63 -36.63
CA SER A 36 -51.36 1.21 -37.97
C SER A 36 -50.01 1.82 -38.34
N SER A 37 -49.59 1.43 -39.53
CA SER A 37 -48.40 1.79 -40.31
C SER A 37 -48.24 3.30 -40.52
N TYR A 38 -47.01 3.83 -40.48
CA TYR A 38 -46.26 4.27 -41.69
C TYR A 38 -44.82 4.73 -41.31
N CYS A 39 -43.90 4.34 -42.19
CA CYS A 39 -42.45 4.64 -42.33
C CYS A 39 -42.19 6.17 -42.52
N THR A 40 -41.01 6.79 -42.55
CA THR A 40 -39.56 6.53 -42.41
C THR A 40 -38.89 7.92 -42.47
N GLU A 41 -37.65 8.04 -41.97
CA GLU A 41 -36.61 9.00 -42.39
C GLU A 41 -36.84 10.53 -42.26
N HIS A 42 -36.11 11.19 -41.35
CA HIS A 42 -34.90 11.93 -41.76
C HIS A 42 -34.09 12.44 -40.56
N ASN A 43 -32.79 12.42 -40.78
CA ASN A 43 -31.69 12.70 -39.87
C ASN A 43 -31.44 14.20 -39.71
N SER A 44 -30.98 14.59 -38.52
CA SER A 44 -30.16 15.78 -38.21
C SER A 44 -30.69 17.16 -38.60
N TYR A 45 -31.33 17.87 -37.65
CA TYR A 45 -31.23 19.32 -37.39
C TYR A 45 -32.12 19.67 -36.19
N ALA A 46 -31.74 19.31 -34.96
CA ALA A 46 -32.52 19.69 -33.76
C ALA A 46 -31.71 19.64 -32.46
N ILE A 47 -30.54 20.29 -32.41
CA ILE A 47 -29.77 20.42 -31.15
C ILE A 47 -29.82 21.84 -30.55
N LEU A 48 -30.44 22.82 -31.23
CA LEU A 48 -30.53 24.20 -30.72
C LEU A 48 -31.97 24.75 -30.59
N VAL A 49 -32.97 23.87 -30.58
CA VAL A 49 -34.39 24.26 -30.39
C VAL A 49 -35.06 23.49 -29.23
N GLY A 50 -34.37 22.53 -28.61
CA GLY A 50 -34.93 21.66 -27.56
C GLY A 50 -35.17 22.35 -26.21
N GLU A 51 -34.39 23.37 -25.86
CA GLU A 51 -34.43 23.95 -24.51
C GLU A 51 -35.59 24.96 -24.31
N GLU A 52 -36.00 25.66 -25.37
CA GLU A 52 -37.15 26.58 -25.34
C GLU A 52 -38.50 25.88 -25.55
N VAL A 53 -38.53 24.79 -26.34
CA VAL A 53 -39.77 24.05 -26.59
C VAL A 53 -40.14 23.17 -25.39
N GLU A 54 -39.19 22.57 -24.67
CA GLU A 54 -39.50 21.76 -23.49
C GLU A 54 -40.01 22.61 -22.31
N THR A 55 -39.49 23.83 -22.15
CA THR A 55 -39.97 24.77 -21.12
C THR A 55 -41.32 25.39 -21.47
N GLN A 56 -41.63 25.66 -22.74
CA GLN A 56 -42.97 26.10 -23.16
C GLN A 56 -44.01 24.97 -23.11
N THR A 57 -43.67 23.76 -23.56
CA THR A 57 -44.62 22.63 -23.59
C THR A 57 -45.00 22.19 -22.18
N LYS A 58 -44.06 22.22 -21.22
CA LYS A 58 -44.35 21.96 -19.81
C LYS A 58 -45.26 23.03 -19.20
N ASN A 59 -45.12 24.30 -19.60
CA ASN A 59 -46.00 25.40 -19.20
C ASN A 59 -47.43 25.26 -19.78
N ILE A 60 -47.56 24.76 -21.02
CA ILE A 60 -48.86 24.57 -21.69
C ILE A 60 -49.63 23.39 -21.08
N VAL A 61 -48.95 22.27 -20.79
CA VAL A 61 -49.57 21.10 -20.13
C VAL A 61 -49.97 21.45 -18.69
N PHE A 62 -49.15 22.23 -17.99
CA PHE A 62 -49.45 22.73 -16.65
C PHE A 62 -50.66 23.67 -16.63
N ARG A 63 -50.74 24.62 -17.57
CA ARG A 63 -51.90 25.50 -17.72
C ARG A 63 -53.18 24.75 -18.09
N LYS A 64 -53.10 23.71 -18.93
CA LYS A 64 -54.25 22.85 -19.29
C LYS A 64 -54.74 21.97 -18.13
N LEU A 65 -53.84 21.51 -17.26
CA LEU A 65 -54.22 20.78 -16.04
C LEU A 65 -54.94 21.73 -15.07
N ILE A 66 -54.39 22.93 -14.88
CA ILE A 66 -54.93 23.97 -14.02
C ILE A 66 -56.32 24.44 -14.51
N SER A 67 -56.52 24.68 -15.81
CA SER A 67 -57.80 25.19 -16.33
C SER A 67 -58.98 24.21 -16.24
N ASN A 68 -58.74 22.92 -15.98
CA ASN A 68 -59.78 21.87 -15.90
C ASN A 68 -59.98 21.29 -14.48
N LEU A 69 -59.20 21.75 -13.50
CA LEU A 69 -59.33 21.31 -12.10
C LEU A 69 -60.72 21.53 -11.47
N PRO A 70 -61.47 22.62 -11.74
CA PRO A 70 -62.78 22.81 -11.10
C PRO A 70 -63.87 21.85 -11.62
N TYR A 71 -63.61 21.03 -12.65
CA TYR A 71 -64.60 20.16 -13.28
C TYR A 71 -64.49 18.66 -12.94
N SER A 72 -63.55 18.23 -12.08
CA SER A 72 -63.44 16.81 -11.70
C SER A 72 -62.88 16.59 -10.27
N PRO A 73 -63.72 16.22 -9.29
CA PRO A 73 -63.32 16.00 -7.89
C PRO A 73 -62.24 14.92 -7.69
N SER A 74 -62.05 14.03 -8.66
CA SER A 74 -61.07 12.93 -8.62
C SER A 74 -59.61 13.40 -8.72
N LEU A 75 -59.33 14.58 -9.26
CA LEU A 75 -57.97 15.12 -9.34
C LEU A 75 -57.41 15.56 -7.97
N ILE A 76 -58.27 15.86 -6.99
CA ILE A 76 -57.86 16.27 -5.64
C ILE A 76 -57.15 15.12 -4.91
N THR A 77 -57.65 13.90 -5.10
CA THR A 77 -57.07 12.68 -4.54
C THR A 77 -55.72 12.35 -5.20
N GLU A 78 -55.59 12.59 -6.51
CA GLU A 78 -54.35 12.39 -7.26
C GLU A 78 -53.26 13.43 -6.91
N VAL A 79 -53.62 14.71 -6.71
CA VAL A 79 -52.70 15.76 -6.27
C VAL A 79 -52.24 15.54 -4.82
N GLY A 80 -53.14 15.09 -3.94
CA GLY A 80 -52.80 14.71 -2.56
C GLY A 80 -51.87 13.50 -2.49
N PHE A 81 -52.11 12.48 -3.32
CA PHE A 81 -51.22 11.32 -3.47
C PHE A 81 -49.86 11.74 -4.00
N TYR A 82 -49.81 12.60 -5.02
CA TYR A 82 -48.58 13.13 -5.58
C TYR A 82 -47.79 13.97 -4.57
N ALA A 83 -48.46 14.83 -3.78
CA ALA A 83 -47.81 15.64 -2.75
C ALA A 83 -47.25 14.82 -1.58
N ASN A 84 -47.96 13.78 -1.14
CA ASN A 84 -47.48 12.86 -0.10
C ASN A 84 -46.31 12.02 -0.61
N ARG A 85 -46.41 11.47 -1.83
CA ARG A 85 -45.30 10.75 -2.48
C ARG A 85 -44.08 11.64 -2.68
N LEU A 86 -44.27 12.90 -3.05
CA LEU A 86 -43.19 13.89 -3.14
C LEU A 86 -42.54 14.17 -1.79
N ARG A 87 -43.31 14.17 -0.69
CA ARG A 87 -42.77 14.35 0.65
C ARG A 87 -41.92 13.16 1.08
N ASP A 88 -42.38 11.94 0.78
CA ASP A 88 -41.64 10.71 1.09
C ASP A 88 -40.38 10.59 0.21
N GLU A 89 -40.47 10.90 -1.09
CA GLU A 89 -39.32 10.98 -1.99
C GLU A 89 -38.33 12.08 -1.57
N ASP A 90 -38.79 13.20 -1.04
CA ASP A 90 -37.94 14.29 -0.53
C ASP A 90 -37.09 13.84 0.67
N VAL A 91 -37.65 13.01 1.56
CA VAL A 91 -36.93 12.47 2.72
C VAL A 91 -35.85 11.51 2.24
N THR A 92 -36.19 10.53 1.41
CA THR A 92 -35.22 9.57 0.86
C THR A 92 -34.11 10.29 0.08
N ARG A 93 -34.44 11.27 -0.76
CA ARG A 93 -33.45 12.05 -1.52
C ARG A 93 -32.52 12.87 -0.63
N ARG A 94 -33.02 13.44 0.46
CA ARG A 94 -32.16 14.16 1.43
C ARG A 94 -31.21 13.21 2.15
N PHE A 95 -31.67 12.03 2.53
CA PHE A 95 -30.80 11.00 3.10
C PHE A 95 -29.73 10.54 2.10
N THR A 96 -30.08 10.31 0.83
CA THR A 96 -29.10 9.96 -0.21
C THR A 96 -28.04 11.05 -0.39
N VAL A 97 -28.45 12.31 -0.48
CA VAL A 97 -27.51 13.44 -0.59
C VAL A 97 -26.59 13.52 0.64
N LEU A 98 -27.12 13.30 1.84
CA LEU A 98 -26.32 13.30 3.08
C LEU A 98 -25.29 12.16 3.08
N PHE A 99 -25.69 10.96 2.66
CA PHE A 99 -24.78 9.82 2.49
C PHE A 99 -23.72 10.07 1.42
N VAL A 100 -24.06 10.72 0.30
CA VAL A 100 -23.10 11.09 -0.74
C VAL A 100 -22.10 12.12 -0.23
N ILE A 101 -22.56 13.15 0.51
CA ILE A 101 -21.66 14.14 1.13
C ILE A 101 -20.73 13.47 2.15
N LEU A 102 -21.25 12.57 2.99
CA LEU A 102 -20.44 11.82 3.94
C LEU A 102 -19.41 10.93 3.22
N ALA A 103 -19.81 10.23 2.17
CA ALA A 103 -18.92 9.43 1.34
C ALA A 103 -17.85 10.28 0.66
N MET A 104 -18.18 11.50 0.22
CA MET A 104 -17.20 12.44 -0.33
C MET A 104 -16.21 12.93 0.72
N LEU A 105 -16.67 13.19 1.96
CA LEU A 105 -15.77 13.56 3.06
C LEU A 105 -14.79 12.44 3.38
N VAL A 106 -15.28 11.20 3.49
CA VAL A 106 -14.42 10.01 3.69
C VAL A 106 -13.43 9.82 2.55
N GLN A 107 -13.86 10.00 1.29
CA GLN A 107 -12.98 9.93 0.12
C GLN A 107 -11.96 11.09 0.07
N SER A 108 -12.34 12.29 0.54
CA SER A 108 -11.42 13.43 0.61
C SER A 108 -10.29 13.22 1.61
N LEU A 109 -10.56 12.53 2.73
CA LEU A 109 -9.52 12.13 3.70
C LEU A 109 -8.49 11.18 3.08
N ALA A 110 -8.91 10.31 2.15
CA ALA A 110 -7.99 9.45 1.39
C ALA A 110 -7.12 10.21 0.37
N LEU A 111 -7.55 11.40 -0.09
CA LEU A 111 -6.80 12.27 -1.00
C LEU A 111 -5.85 13.21 -0.26
N ILE A 112 -6.26 13.72 0.90
CA ILE A 112 -5.50 14.72 1.67
C ILE A 112 -4.40 14.06 2.52
N SER A 113 -4.60 12.79 2.88
CA SER A 113 -3.58 11.99 3.52
C SER A 113 -3.18 10.85 2.58
N PRO A 114 -2.32 11.09 1.56
CA PRO A 114 -1.49 9.98 1.12
C PRO A 114 -0.89 9.38 2.40
N PRO A 115 -0.92 8.06 2.59
CA PRO A 115 -0.17 7.43 3.68
C PRO A 115 1.31 7.59 3.34
N GLU A 116 1.82 8.82 3.43
CA GLU A 116 3.24 9.06 3.53
C GLU A 116 3.60 8.57 4.91
N SER A 117 4.24 7.41 4.92
CA SER A 117 4.81 6.87 6.13
C SER A 117 5.68 7.96 6.76
N ALA A 118 5.49 8.23 8.05
CA ALA A 118 6.43 9.02 8.83
C ALA A 118 7.87 8.42 8.75
N ASN A 119 7.97 7.17 8.32
CA ASN A 119 9.18 6.43 7.99
C ASN A 119 9.43 6.40 6.47
N ALA A 120 9.51 7.57 5.83
CA ALA A 120 9.69 7.68 4.37
C ALA A 120 11.12 7.34 3.89
N SER A 121 12.10 7.36 4.79
CA SER A 121 13.49 7.00 4.51
C SER A 121 13.96 5.95 5.49
N SER A 122 14.77 5.03 5.00
CA SER A 122 15.39 3.98 5.78
C SER A 122 16.91 4.02 5.69
N GLU A 123 17.58 3.50 6.71
CA GLU A 123 19.04 3.32 6.69
C GLU A 123 19.49 2.23 5.69
N GLN A 124 18.57 1.36 5.27
CA GLN A 124 18.79 0.36 4.22
C GLN A 124 18.89 1.00 2.82
N ASP A 125 18.33 2.20 2.65
CA ASP A 125 18.28 2.91 1.37
C ASP A 125 19.69 3.20 0.84
N ILE A 126 19.92 2.95 -0.45
CA ILE A 126 21.13 3.41 -1.12
C ILE A 126 21.16 4.93 -1.16
N ILE A 127 20.00 5.54 -1.44
CA ILE A 127 19.76 6.98 -1.36
C ILE A 127 18.63 7.20 -0.37
N ARG A 128 18.96 7.76 0.80
CA ARG A 128 17.98 7.99 1.87
C ARG A 128 16.82 8.86 1.39
N GLY A 129 15.62 8.30 1.44
CA GLY A 129 14.39 8.98 1.01
C GLY A 129 14.19 8.96 -0.51
N GLY A 130 15.04 8.23 -1.24
CA GLY A 130 14.92 8.04 -2.67
C GLY A 130 15.37 9.24 -3.50
N VAL A 131 14.85 9.29 -4.71
CA VAL A 131 15.15 10.32 -5.72
C VAL A 131 13.86 10.86 -6.32
N SER A 132 13.83 12.15 -6.65
CA SER A 132 12.63 12.77 -7.24
C SER A 132 12.39 12.26 -8.66
N ASP A 133 13.46 12.20 -9.45
CA ASP A 133 13.45 11.81 -10.86
C ASP A 133 14.80 11.21 -11.29
N LEU A 134 14.89 10.76 -12.55
CA LEU A 134 16.11 10.15 -13.08
C LEU A 134 17.28 11.15 -13.17
N ASN A 135 17.00 12.44 -13.35
CA ASN A 135 18.04 13.45 -13.43
C ASN A 135 18.64 13.73 -12.04
N ASP A 136 17.82 13.76 -10.98
CA ASP A 136 18.30 13.77 -9.58
C ASP A 136 19.20 12.56 -9.32
N PHE A 137 18.78 11.35 -9.75
CA PHE A 137 19.62 10.16 -9.63
C PHE A 137 20.97 10.31 -10.36
N LEU A 138 20.97 10.84 -11.59
CA LEU A 138 22.19 11.05 -12.37
C LEU A 138 23.13 12.09 -11.73
N ILE A 139 22.60 13.17 -11.15
CA ILE A 139 23.40 14.16 -10.42
C ILE A 139 24.13 13.50 -9.24
N ARG A 140 23.41 12.69 -8.46
CA ARG A 140 23.98 11.96 -7.31
C ARG A 140 24.98 10.90 -7.73
N TYR A 141 24.72 10.21 -8.85
CA TYR A 141 25.67 9.32 -9.50
C TYR A 141 26.95 10.08 -9.87
N ASP A 142 26.84 11.25 -10.50
CA ASP A 142 27.99 12.03 -10.95
C ASP A 142 28.84 12.55 -9.78
N HIS A 143 28.20 12.91 -8.66
CA HIS A 143 28.86 13.24 -7.39
C HIS A 143 29.39 12.02 -6.62
N ASN A 144 29.08 10.81 -7.07
CA ASN A 144 29.37 9.55 -6.38
C ASN A 144 28.89 9.56 -4.91
N GLU A 145 27.70 10.10 -4.67
CA GLU A 145 27.06 10.05 -3.35
C GLU A 145 26.86 8.59 -2.92
N ASN A 146 27.18 8.26 -1.66
CA ASN A 146 27.10 6.88 -1.12
C ASN A 146 27.76 5.79 -1.99
N ASP A 147 28.77 6.20 -2.77
CA ASP A 147 29.54 5.36 -3.68
C ASP A 147 28.72 4.78 -4.85
N ILE A 148 27.61 5.43 -5.24
CA ILE A 148 26.72 4.96 -6.32
C ILE A 148 27.50 4.72 -7.63
N LYS A 149 28.38 5.63 -8.05
CA LYS A 149 29.15 5.48 -9.28
C LYS A 149 30.07 4.27 -9.21
N ASP A 150 30.73 4.09 -8.07
CA ASP A 150 31.66 2.97 -7.86
C ASP A 150 30.91 1.62 -7.89
N ILE A 151 29.74 1.55 -7.24
CA ILE A 151 28.87 0.36 -7.23
C ILE A 151 28.41 -0.02 -8.64
N TYR A 152 27.89 0.95 -9.40
CA TYR A 152 27.40 0.69 -10.75
C TYR A 152 28.54 0.32 -11.71
N THR A 153 29.72 0.94 -11.53
CA THR A 153 30.93 0.59 -12.29
C THR A 153 31.37 -0.85 -12.00
N ALA A 154 31.33 -1.29 -10.74
CA ALA A 154 31.67 -2.66 -10.36
C ALA A 154 30.73 -3.71 -11.00
N LEU A 155 29.49 -3.31 -11.29
CA LEU A 155 28.49 -4.16 -11.95
C LEU A 155 28.49 -4.02 -13.48
N GLY A 156 29.34 -3.16 -14.04
CA GLY A 156 29.44 -2.92 -15.48
C GLY A 156 28.31 -2.08 -16.07
N ILE A 157 27.57 -1.34 -15.24
CA ILE A 157 26.52 -0.41 -15.71
C ILE A 157 27.12 0.98 -15.93
N SER A 158 27.04 1.46 -17.18
CA SER A 158 27.52 2.79 -17.56
C SER A 158 26.50 3.90 -17.28
N ARG A 159 26.99 5.12 -17.07
CA ARG A 159 26.14 6.31 -16.92
C ARG A 159 25.17 6.51 -18.09
N SER A 160 25.61 6.24 -19.32
CA SER A 160 24.76 6.35 -20.52
C SER A 160 23.61 5.36 -20.52
N GLU A 161 23.84 4.14 -20.02
CA GLU A 161 22.77 3.13 -19.89
C GLU A 161 21.76 3.54 -18.82
N ILE A 162 22.20 4.15 -17.71
CA ILE A 162 21.31 4.72 -16.69
C ILE A 162 20.49 5.87 -17.28
N ALA A 163 21.12 6.78 -18.02
CA ALA A 163 20.43 7.91 -18.65
C ALA A 163 19.41 7.47 -19.72
N ALA A 164 19.60 6.30 -20.34
CA ALA A 164 18.67 5.71 -21.28
C ALA A 164 17.52 4.92 -20.62
N ALA A 165 17.52 4.77 -19.29
CA ALA A 165 16.50 4.05 -18.56
C ALA A 165 15.13 4.75 -18.67
N LYS A 166 14.06 3.95 -18.72
CA LYS A 166 12.69 4.44 -18.92
C LYS A 166 11.91 4.37 -17.62
N SER A 167 11.07 5.37 -17.38
CA SER A 167 10.16 5.38 -16.23
C SER A 167 9.14 4.24 -16.39
N GLU A 168 9.24 3.22 -15.54
CA GLU A 168 8.41 2.02 -15.59
C GLU A 168 8.28 1.43 -14.17
N SER A 169 7.17 0.75 -13.89
CA SER A 169 6.99 0.07 -12.61
C SER A 169 7.75 -1.25 -12.56
N ILE A 170 8.52 -1.46 -11.49
CA ILE A 170 9.20 -2.71 -11.18
C ILE A 170 8.23 -3.58 -10.39
N ILE A 171 7.90 -4.77 -10.90
CA ILE A 171 6.99 -5.71 -10.25
C ILE A 171 7.82 -6.69 -9.41
N SER A 172 7.62 -6.69 -8.09
CA SER A 172 8.30 -7.63 -7.18
C SER A 172 8.01 -9.08 -7.61
N SER A 173 9.06 -9.82 -7.93
CA SER A 173 9.01 -11.21 -8.38
C SER A 173 10.08 -12.05 -7.70
N SER A 174 9.92 -13.37 -7.70
CA SER A 174 10.82 -14.30 -7.02
C SER A 174 12.23 -14.37 -7.61
N ASN A 175 12.43 -13.90 -8.85
CA ASN A 175 13.72 -13.88 -9.52
C ASN A 175 14.39 -12.48 -9.50
N MET A 176 13.86 -11.53 -8.71
CA MET A 176 14.47 -10.22 -8.58
C MET A 176 15.23 -10.10 -7.27
N TYR A 177 16.35 -9.38 -7.34
CA TYR A 177 17.18 -9.05 -6.20
C TYR A 177 17.29 -7.54 -6.10
N SER A 178 17.15 -6.99 -4.89
CA SER A 178 17.35 -5.57 -4.62
C SER A 178 18.59 -5.36 -3.76
N MET A 179 19.30 -4.29 -4.07
CA MET A 179 20.49 -3.89 -3.35
C MET A 179 20.15 -3.02 -2.13
N SER A 180 20.74 -3.31 -0.99
CA SER A 180 20.67 -2.52 0.25
C SER A 180 22.08 -2.20 0.78
N ARG A 181 22.15 -1.20 1.67
CA ARG A 181 23.41 -0.82 2.35
C ARG A 181 23.89 -1.89 3.32
N TYR A 182 22.96 -2.48 4.05
CA TYR A 182 23.24 -3.47 5.09
C TYR A 182 22.53 -4.78 4.79
N GLY A 183 23.17 -5.89 5.16
CA GLY A 183 22.56 -7.21 5.13
C GLY A 183 21.37 -7.25 6.08
N GLN A 184 20.24 -7.72 5.57
CA GLN A 184 18.96 -7.76 6.27
C GLN A 184 18.44 -9.20 6.38
N LEU A 185 18.94 -10.08 5.54
CA LEU A 185 18.65 -11.50 5.56
C LEU A 185 19.93 -12.30 5.82
N SER A 186 19.81 -13.62 5.71
CA SER A 186 20.93 -14.54 5.84
C SER A 186 21.30 -15.14 4.49
N SER A 187 22.49 -15.74 4.41
CA SER A 187 22.92 -16.49 3.21
C SER A 187 21.98 -17.66 2.89
N THR A 188 21.35 -18.27 3.90
CA THR A 188 20.31 -19.29 3.71
C THR A 188 19.06 -18.73 3.03
N SER A 189 18.83 -17.42 3.13
CA SER A 189 17.76 -16.68 2.45
C SER A 189 18.20 -16.13 1.08
N LYS A 190 19.30 -16.66 0.52
CA LYS A 190 19.89 -16.25 -0.77
C LYS A 190 20.38 -14.81 -0.82
N GLU A 191 20.63 -14.16 0.32
CA GLU A 191 21.28 -12.85 0.34
C GLU A 191 22.78 -12.98 0.05
N ILE A 192 23.32 -12.04 -0.72
CA ILE A 192 24.72 -12.07 -1.19
C ILE A 192 25.37 -10.71 -0.99
N ALA A 193 26.61 -10.72 -0.53
CA ALA A 193 27.45 -9.53 -0.41
C ALA A 193 28.16 -9.21 -1.74
N LEU A 194 28.09 -7.95 -2.14
CA LEU A 194 28.85 -7.32 -3.22
C LEU A 194 29.98 -6.50 -2.61
N SER A 195 31.22 -6.95 -2.77
CA SER A 195 32.40 -6.12 -2.47
C SER A 195 32.75 -5.27 -3.69
N TYR A 196 33.05 -3.99 -3.49
CA TYR A 196 33.44 -3.07 -4.56
C TYR A 196 34.53 -2.11 -4.09
N HIS A 197 35.37 -1.66 -5.02
CA HIS A 197 36.42 -0.68 -4.76
C HIS A 197 35.84 0.73 -4.76
N ARG A 198 36.20 1.52 -3.75
CA ARG A 198 35.81 2.94 -3.68
C ARG A 198 36.82 3.82 -4.37
N SER A 199 36.35 4.83 -5.09
CA SER A 199 37.16 5.92 -5.66
C SER A 199 37.93 6.70 -4.59
N LYS A 200 37.40 6.77 -3.36
CA LYS A 200 38.06 7.38 -2.18
C LYS A 200 39.09 6.46 -1.51
N GLY A 201 39.27 5.23 -2.01
CA GLY A 201 40.16 4.22 -1.45
C GLY A 201 39.46 3.18 -0.55
N GLY A 202 40.03 1.98 -0.55
CA GLY A 202 39.52 0.83 0.20
C GLY A 202 38.42 0.05 -0.54
N ILE A 203 37.89 -0.95 0.17
CA ILE A 203 36.80 -1.82 -0.27
C ILE A 203 35.62 -1.59 0.67
N ASP A 204 34.42 -1.55 0.11
CA ASP A 204 33.17 -1.52 0.87
C ASP A 204 32.20 -2.58 0.33
N VAL A 205 31.12 -2.84 1.06
CA VAL A 205 30.19 -3.94 0.79
C VAL A 205 28.75 -3.43 0.69
N ARG A 206 27.99 -3.97 -0.27
CA ARG A 206 26.53 -3.86 -0.36
C ARG A 206 25.91 -5.25 -0.40
N TYR A 207 24.60 -5.34 -0.18
CA TYR A 207 23.92 -6.64 -0.09
C TYR A 207 22.80 -6.73 -1.11
N PHE A 208 22.73 -7.84 -1.84
CA PHE A 208 21.61 -8.19 -2.71
C PHE A 208 20.73 -9.20 -2.00
N SER A 209 19.50 -8.80 -1.69
CA SER A 209 18.49 -9.64 -1.06
C SER A 209 17.39 -9.96 -2.08
N PRO A 210 16.73 -11.14 -2.05
CA PRO A 210 15.55 -11.38 -2.87
C PRO A 210 14.49 -10.30 -2.64
N LEU A 211 14.03 -9.65 -3.71
CA LEU A 211 13.07 -8.56 -3.62
C LEU A 211 11.74 -9.04 -3.03
N SER A 212 11.34 -10.28 -3.29
CA SER A 212 10.14 -10.88 -2.72
C SER A 212 10.21 -11.13 -1.20
N ALA A 213 11.40 -11.06 -0.60
CA ALA A 213 11.60 -11.20 0.85
C ALA A 213 11.62 -9.84 1.58
N THR A 214 11.82 -8.75 0.85
CA THR A 214 11.90 -7.37 1.38
C THR A 214 10.74 -6.50 0.91
N THR A 215 9.91 -7.03 0.02
CA THR A 215 8.75 -6.38 -0.58
C THR A 215 7.70 -7.43 -0.92
N LYS A 216 6.42 -7.09 -0.74
CA LYS A 216 5.31 -8.02 -1.07
C LYS A 216 5.39 -8.49 -2.53
N LEU A 217 5.22 -9.79 -2.75
CA LEU A 217 5.22 -10.37 -4.10
C LEU A 217 4.10 -9.76 -4.95
N GLY A 218 4.41 -9.39 -6.19
CA GLY A 218 3.47 -8.75 -7.12
C GLY A 218 3.27 -7.24 -6.88
N GLN A 219 3.90 -6.65 -5.87
CA GLN A 219 3.81 -5.21 -5.65
C GLN A 219 4.52 -4.42 -6.75
N LEU A 220 3.86 -3.37 -7.23
CA LEU A 220 4.44 -2.41 -8.17
C LEU A 220 5.24 -1.35 -7.39
N LEU A 221 6.50 -1.20 -7.77
CA LEU A 221 7.43 -0.19 -7.27
C LEU A 221 7.71 0.82 -8.38
N ASN A 222 7.62 2.11 -8.09
CA ASN A 222 7.99 3.14 -9.06
C ASN A 222 9.51 3.17 -9.23
N GLY A 223 9.97 3.41 -10.45
CA GLY A 223 11.38 3.42 -10.75
C GLY A 223 11.69 3.61 -12.22
N TRP A 224 12.93 3.27 -12.57
CA TRP A 224 13.42 3.26 -13.94
C TRP A 224 13.96 1.90 -14.31
N VAL A 225 13.67 1.46 -15.52
CA VAL A 225 14.13 0.18 -16.07
C VAL A 225 15.07 0.45 -17.24
N GLY A 226 16.23 -0.19 -17.19
CA GLY A 226 17.27 -0.08 -18.20
C GLY A 226 17.83 -1.44 -18.60
N HIS A 227 18.75 -1.41 -19.56
CA HIS A 227 19.50 -2.57 -20.00
C HIS A 227 20.98 -2.20 -20.09
N SER A 228 21.83 -2.98 -19.44
CA SER A 228 23.28 -2.88 -19.54
C SER A 228 23.82 -3.99 -20.44
N ALA A 229 24.81 -3.68 -21.28
CA ALA A 229 25.49 -4.69 -22.08
C ALA A 229 26.23 -5.73 -21.23
N ALA A 230 26.73 -5.34 -20.05
CA ALA A 230 27.47 -6.23 -19.16
C ALA A 230 26.56 -7.01 -18.19
N LEU A 231 25.57 -6.33 -17.61
CA LEU A 231 24.69 -6.90 -16.58
C LEU A 231 23.37 -7.45 -17.12
N GLY A 232 22.88 -6.94 -18.25
CA GLY A 232 21.55 -7.18 -18.76
C GLY A 232 20.51 -6.26 -18.12
N TRP A 233 19.32 -6.79 -17.84
CA TRP A 233 18.20 -6.04 -17.27
C TRP A 233 18.55 -5.48 -15.88
N PHE A 234 18.28 -4.20 -15.66
CA PHE A 234 18.36 -3.59 -14.34
C PHE A 234 17.20 -2.63 -14.09
N GLY A 235 16.88 -2.43 -12.82
CA GLY A 235 15.89 -1.45 -12.36
C GLY A 235 16.47 -0.56 -11.26
N ILE A 236 15.96 0.65 -11.12
CA ILE A 236 16.30 1.59 -10.06
C ILE A 236 15.01 1.95 -9.34
N ILE A 237 14.88 1.57 -8.07
CA ILE A 237 13.68 1.87 -7.28
C ILE A 237 13.74 3.35 -6.85
N GLN A 238 12.70 4.10 -7.19
CA GLN A 238 12.62 5.54 -6.91
C GLN A 238 12.68 5.85 -5.41
N ALA A 239 11.99 5.05 -4.59
CA ALA A 239 11.81 5.32 -3.16
C ALA A 239 13.09 5.20 -2.31
N ASN A 240 14.12 4.49 -2.77
CA ASN A 240 15.33 4.20 -1.98
C ASN A 240 16.63 4.18 -2.79
N GLY A 241 16.56 4.41 -4.11
CA GLY A 241 17.70 4.36 -5.02
C GLY A 241 18.30 2.96 -5.21
N SER A 242 17.62 1.90 -4.74
CA SER A 242 18.12 0.54 -4.82
C SER A 242 18.20 0.07 -6.27
N LEU A 243 19.35 -0.51 -6.62
CA LEU A 243 19.52 -1.26 -7.85
C LEU A 243 18.81 -2.61 -7.74
N VAL A 244 18.05 -2.96 -8.77
CA VAL A 244 17.34 -4.23 -8.89
C VAL A 244 17.87 -5.00 -10.09
N THR A 245 18.11 -6.28 -9.93
CA THR A 245 18.61 -7.17 -10.99
C THR A 245 17.73 -8.40 -11.11
N ARG A 246 17.73 -9.04 -12.28
CA ARG A 246 17.15 -10.37 -12.47
C ARG A 246 18.20 -11.42 -12.16
N GLY A 247 17.99 -12.17 -11.09
CA GLY A 247 19.01 -13.06 -10.54
C GLY A 247 20.17 -12.29 -9.91
N ILE A 248 21.16 -13.05 -9.47
CA ILE A 248 22.40 -12.55 -8.90
C ILE A 248 23.31 -12.16 -10.08
N PRO A 249 23.89 -10.94 -10.08
CA PRO A 249 24.81 -10.52 -11.14
C PRO A 249 25.93 -11.54 -11.37
N THR A 250 26.09 -12.02 -12.60
CA THR A 250 27.12 -13.03 -12.97
C THR A 250 28.54 -12.48 -12.94
N THR A 251 28.70 -11.16 -13.01
CA THR A 251 29.97 -10.46 -12.76
C THR A 251 30.46 -10.62 -11.32
N LEU A 252 29.57 -11.04 -10.42
CA LEU A 252 29.91 -11.43 -9.06
C LEU A 252 30.11 -12.93 -9.04
N THR A 253 31.32 -13.37 -9.39
CA THR A 253 31.77 -14.71 -9.00
C THR A 253 31.70 -14.78 -7.47
N PRO A 254 30.84 -15.62 -6.88
CA PRO A 254 30.90 -15.86 -5.45
C PRO A 254 32.20 -16.65 -5.22
N SER A 255 33.26 -15.98 -4.77
CA SER A 255 34.36 -16.66 -4.10
C SER A 255 33.89 -17.10 -2.72
N VAL A 256 32.92 -18.01 -2.68
CA VAL A 256 32.51 -18.69 -1.45
C VAL A 256 32.92 -20.15 -1.60
N SER A 257 34.23 -20.39 -1.51
CA SER A 257 34.71 -21.69 -1.06
C SER A 257 34.35 -21.80 0.43
N ASN A 258 33.23 -22.47 0.72
CA ASN A 258 32.75 -22.73 2.09
C ASN A 258 33.65 -23.71 2.89
N ASN A 259 34.81 -24.10 2.38
CA ASN A 259 35.67 -25.12 2.99
C ASN A 259 36.64 -24.60 4.06
N GLY A 260 36.42 -23.41 4.62
CA GLY A 260 37.30 -22.84 5.65
C GLY A 260 36.71 -21.73 6.52
N GLN A 261 35.38 -21.54 6.54
CA GLN A 261 34.75 -20.49 7.33
C GLN A 261 33.93 -21.06 8.51
N ALA A 262 33.81 -20.28 9.57
CA ALA A 262 33.01 -20.62 10.73
C ALA A 262 31.51 -20.60 10.37
N VAL A 263 30.77 -21.61 10.85
CA VAL A 263 29.33 -21.69 10.69
C VAL A 263 28.66 -20.80 11.73
N MET A 264 27.86 -19.84 11.26
CA MET A 264 27.09 -18.92 12.09
C MET A 264 25.68 -19.45 12.33
N LYS A 265 25.15 -19.26 13.54
CA LYS A 265 23.75 -19.54 13.87
C LYS A 265 23.23 -18.58 14.94
N ILE A 266 21.99 -18.12 14.78
CA ILE A 266 21.23 -17.37 15.80
C ILE A 266 20.03 -18.17 16.30
N SER A 267 19.80 -18.04 17.60
CA SER A 267 18.64 -18.56 18.31
C SER A 267 18.10 -17.53 19.28
N SER A 268 16.83 -17.65 19.66
CA SER A 268 16.17 -16.69 20.54
C SER A 268 15.26 -17.37 21.55
N LEU A 269 15.09 -16.71 22.68
CA LEU A 269 14.22 -17.12 23.77
C LEU A 269 13.55 -15.88 24.37
N ASN A 270 12.21 -15.88 24.43
CA ASN A 270 11.50 -14.90 25.23
C ASN A 270 11.64 -15.31 26.71
N LEU A 271 12.37 -14.53 27.49
CA LEU A 271 12.66 -14.78 28.89
C LEU A 271 11.44 -14.61 29.79
N THR A 272 10.45 -13.81 29.37
CA THR A 272 9.21 -13.62 30.13
C THR A 272 8.33 -14.87 30.11
N THR A 273 8.24 -15.51 28.94
CA THR A 273 7.36 -16.66 28.71
C THR A 273 8.09 -18.00 28.67
N ALA A 274 9.41 -17.99 28.63
CA ALA A 274 10.29 -19.17 28.47
C ALA A 274 10.05 -19.99 27.18
N HIS A 275 9.57 -19.35 26.11
CA HIS A 275 9.36 -20.00 24.80
C HIS A 275 10.27 -19.38 23.72
N PRO A 276 10.64 -20.13 22.67
CA PRO A 276 11.36 -19.57 21.52
C PRO A 276 10.59 -18.39 20.92
N SER A 277 11.26 -17.25 20.71
CA SER A 277 10.52 -16.02 20.37
C SER A 277 9.82 -16.09 19.01
N HIS A 278 10.35 -16.85 18.06
CA HIS A 278 9.72 -17.05 16.74
C HIS A 278 8.40 -17.84 16.77
N GLN A 279 8.05 -18.45 17.92
CA GLN A 279 6.82 -19.24 18.09
C GLN A 279 5.69 -18.46 18.78
N ILE A 280 5.97 -17.27 19.30
CA ILE A 280 5.00 -16.47 20.05
C ILE A 280 5.05 -15.01 19.62
N THR A 281 3.95 -14.29 19.80
CA THR A 281 3.93 -12.84 19.61
C THR A 281 4.52 -12.15 20.82
N ALA A 282 5.60 -11.39 20.63
CA ALA A 282 6.25 -10.60 21.66
C ALA A 282 5.35 -9.43 22.10
N LYS A 283 5.15 -9.32 23.41
CA LYS A 283 4.27 -8.33 24.04
C LYS A 283 5.07 -7.15 24.59
N PRO A 284 4.40 -6.01 24.91
CA PRO A 284 5.06 -4.92 25.63
C PRO A 284 5.80 -5.40 26.88
N LEU A 285 6.98 -4.84 27.12
CA LEU A 285 7.89 -5.16 28.23
C LEU A 285 8.52 -6.56 28.22
N ASP A 286 8.21 -7.43 27.26
CA ASP A 286 8.86 -8.73 27.13
C ASP A 286 10.38 -8.60 26.99
N LYS A 287 11.12 -9.52 27.61
CA LYS A 287 12.58 -9.58 27.47
C LYS A 287 12.92 -10.73 26.53
N ILE A 288 13.65 -10.45 25.46
CA ILE A 288 14.05 -11.47 24.48
C ILE A 288 15.57 -11.57 24.49
N SER A 289 16.05 -12.79 24.76
CA SER A 289 17.46 -13.15 24.67
C SER A 289 17.76 -13.69 23.28
N TYR A 290 18.84 -13.21 22.68
CA TYR A 290 19.39 -13.72 21.43
C TYR A 290 20.76 -14.32 21.69
N THR A 291 20.96 -15.54 21.23
CA THR A 291 22.25 -16.25 21.33
C THR A 291 22.82 -16.50 19.95
N LEU A 292 23.97 -15.89 19.70
CA LEU A 292 24.81 -16.08 18.53
C LEU A 292 25.75 -17.25 18.80
N ALA A 293 25.90 -18.15 17.85
CA ALA A 293 26.82 -19.27 17.90
C ALA A 293 27.71 -19.29 16.67
N LEU A 294 29.02 -19.43 16.89
CA LEU A 294 30.01 -19.71 15.86
C LEU A 294 30.57 -21.11 16.10
N SER A 295 30.51 -21.97 15.09
CA SER A 295 31.02 -23.34 15.13
C SER A 295 32.04 -23.55 14.03
N ASN A 296 33.20 -24.12 14.36
CA ASN A 296 34.20 -24.50 13.37
C ASN A 296 34.02 -25.98 12.99
N PRO A 297 33.49 -26.31 11.80
CA PRO A 297 33.33 -27.68 11.37
C PRO A 297 34.65 -28.32 10.88
N ASN A 298 35.71 -27.53 10.74
CA ASN A 298 36.96 -27.95 10.11
C ASN A 298 37.92 -28.59 11.11
N ASN A 299 38.94 -29.24 10.56
CA ASN A 299 40.03 -29.89 11.30
C ASN A 299 41.21 -28.96 11.63
N HIS A 300 41.12 -27.68 11.28
CA HIS A 300 42.11 -26.63 11.55
C HIS A 300 41.43 -25.41 12.17
N THR A 301 42.20 -24.54 12.81
CA THR A 301 41.68 -23.32 13.44
C THR A 301 41.08 -22.39 12.38
N VAL A 302 39.91 -21.83 12.68
CA VAL A 302 39.23 -20.85 11.81
C VAL A 302 38.87 -19.62 12.64
N SER A 303 39.09 -18.44 12.07
CA SER A 303 38.66 -17.18 12.66
C SER A 303 37.21 -16.87 12.28
N GLY A 304 36.45 -16.34 13.23
CA GLY A 304 35.09 -15.87 12.99
C GLY A 304 34.79 -14.61 13.77
N GLU A 305 33.92 -13.77 13.25
CA GLU A 305 33.55 -12.50 13.88
C GLU A 305 32.16 -12.59 14.51
N PHE A 306 32.06 -12.17 15.77
CA PHE A 306 30.77 -11.97 16.41
C PHE A 306 30.34 -10.52 16.17
N THR A 307 29.60 -10.30 15.09
CA THR A 307 29.00 -9.00 14.77
C THR A 307 27.58 -9.21 14.27
N ILE A 308 26.63 -8.44 14.80
CA ILE A 308 25.22 -8.48 14.41
C ILE A 308 24.63 -7.07 14.35
N ARG A 309 23.87 -6.79 13.29
CA ARG A 309 23.04 -5.60 13.19
C ARG A 309 21.71 -5.84 13.92
N ILE A 310 21.33 -4.91 14.79
CA ILE A 310 20.09 -4.99 15.60
C ILE A 310 19.09 -3.86 15.30
N ALA A 311 19.26 -3.13 14.20
CA ALA A 311 18.45 -1.95 13.86
C ALA A 311 16.94 -2.22 13.86
N ASP A 312 16.52 -3.31 13.21
CA ASP A 312 15.11 -3.73 13.15
C ASP A 312 14.53 -4.02 14.55
N ALA A 313 15.31 -4.64 15.43
CA ALA A 313 14.92 -4.84 16.83
C ALA A 313 14.73 -3.53 17.59
N LEU A 314 15.52 -2.50 17.28
CA LEU A 314 15.45 -1.21 17.96
C LEU A 314 14.23 -0.38 17.57
N GLU A 315 13.51 -0.76 16.52
CA GLU A 315 12.22 -0.17 16.18
C GLU A 315 11.17 -0.48 17.27
N TYR A 316 11.26 -1.66 17.89
CA TYR A 316 10.26 -2.19 18.84
C TYR A 316 10.77 -2.38 20.26
N ALA A 317 12.09 -2.33 20.45
CA ALA A 317 12.73 -2.71 21.69
C ALA A 317 13.92 -1.82 22.01
N LYS A 318 14.44 -1.95 23.23
CA LYS A 318 15.68 -1.34 23.68
C LYS A 318 16.68 -2.44 24.02
N LEU A 319 17.94 -2.24 23.66
CA LEU A 319 19.02 -3.09 24.15
C LEU A 319 19.21 -2.85 25.65
N ILE A 320 19.03 -3.89 26.47
CA ILE A 320 19.16 -3.81 27.94
C ILE A 320 20.38 -4.55 28.48
N ASP A 321 20.90 -5.51 27.72
CA ASP A 321 22.15 -6.21 28.01
C ASP A 321 22.87 -6.47 26.69
N ASN A 322 24.10 -5.95 26.57
CA ASN A 322 24.93 -6.11 25.38
C ASN A 322 25.79 -7.38 25.43
N GLY A 323 25.72 -8.19 26.50
CA GLY A 323 26.47 -9.43 26.62
C GLY A 323 27.99 -9.26 26.57
N GLY A 324 28.50 -8.09 26.98
CA GLY A 324 29.90 -7.71 26.86
C GLY A 324 30.32 -7.23 25.47
N GLY A 325 29.38 -7.04 24.53
CA GLY A 325 29.65 -6.54 23.19
C GLY A 325 29.68 -5.01 23.13
N LYS A 326 30.48 -4.44 22.23
CA LYS A 326 30.49 -3.01 21.95
C LYS A 326 29.34 -2.66 21.01
N TYR A 327 28.43 -1.81 21.48
CA TYR A 327 27.32 -1.30 20.69
C TYR A 327 27.73 -0.03 19.94
N ASP A 328 27.72 -0.10 18.62
CA ASP A 328 27.86 1.04 17.72
C ASP A 328 26.48 1.61 17.41
N LYS A 329 26.22 2.82 17.92
CA LYS A 329 24.96 3.55 17.73
C LYS A 329 24.78 4.07 16.30
N GLU A 330 25.87 4.35 15.59
CA GLU A 330 25.78 4.91 14.23
C GLU A 330 25.33 3.83 13.25
N ASN A 331 25.86 2.63 13.42
CA ASN A 331 25.56 1.49 12.57
C ASN A 331 24.58 0.50 13.22
N ASN A 332 23.97 0.80 14.37
CA ASN A 332 23.05 -0.10 15.09
C ASN A 332 23.58 -1.55 15.17
N THR A 333 24.88 -1.68 15.47
CA THR A 333 25.61 -2.96 15.35
C THR A 333 26.26 -3.30 16.69
N LEU A 334 26.15 -4.57 17.08
CA LEU A 334 26.77 -5.10 18.28
C LEU A 334 27.94 -6.02 17.88
N SER A 335 29.12 -5.78 18.45
CA SER A 335 30.35 -6.48 18.09
C SER A 335 31.10 -7.00 19.32
N TRP A 336 31.65 -8.21 19.23
CA TRP A 336 32.51 -8.82 20.26
C TRP A 336 33.92 -9.14 19.74
N GLY A 337 34.25 -8.63 18.55
CA GLY A 337 35.52 -8.84 17.88
C GLY A 337 35.66 -10.20 17.20
N THR A 338 36.84 -10.42 16.62
CA THR A 338 37.22 -11.69 15.99
C THR A 338 37.69 -12.68 17.04
N VAL A 339 37.22 -13.92 16.93
CA VAL A 339 37.66 -15.04 17.76
C VAL A 339 38.27 -16.13 16.90
N GLU A 340 39.25 -16.82 17.44
CA GLU A 340 39.75 -18.07 16.85
C GLU A 340 39.02 -19.26 17.44
N LEU A 341 38.56 -20.15 16.57
CA LEU A 341 37.85 -21.37 16.92
C LEU A 341 38.76 -22.55 16.65
N SER A 342 39.07 -23.31 17.70
CA SER A 342 39.75 -24.60 17.57
C SER A 342 38.95 -25.54 16.67
N PRO A 343 39.58 -26.59 16.11
CA PRO A 343 38.88 -27.64 15.36
C PRO A 343 37.69 -28.20 16.14
N ALA A 344 36.52 -28.34 15.48
CA ALA A 344 35.25 -28.72 16.09
C ALA A 344 34.76 -27.81 17.25
N GLY A 345 35.43 -26.69 17.51
CA GLY A 345 35.11 -25.76 18.58
C GLY A 345 33.85 -24.96 18.31
N THR A 346 33.11 -24.62 19.36
CA THR A 346 31.95 -23.72 19.29
C THR A 346 32.05 -22.66 20.37
N GLN A 347 31.85 -21.41 19.99
CA GLN A 347 31.70 -20.29 20.92
C GLN A 347 30.32 -19.65 20.78
N LYS A 348 29.86 -18.99 21.84
CA LYS A 348 28.56 -18.31 21.88
C LYS A 348 28.64 -16.93 22.52
N ARG A 349 27.78 -16.02 22.10
CA ARG A 349 27.54 -14.70 22.72
C ARG A 349 26.04 -14.49 22.84
N THR A 350 25.61 -13.87 23.93
CA THR A 350 24.19 -13.67 24.22
C THR A 350 23.95 -12.22 24.59
N PHE A 351 22.93 -11.60 24.01
CA PHE A 351 22.49 -10.25 24.35
C PHE A 351 20.97 -10.26 24.59
N VAL A 352 20.47 -9.25 25.28
CA VAL A 352 19.05 -9.15 25.65
C VAL A 352 18.48 -7.81 25.25
N ILE A 353 17.34 -7.86 24.60
CA ILE A 353 16.49 -6.70 24.32
C ILE A 353 15.24 -6.74 25.19
N GLN A 354 14.65 -5.58 25.45
CA GLN A 354 13.35 -5.45 26.07
C GLN A 354 12.39 -4.71 25.16
N MET A 355 11.25 -5.32 24.87
CA MET A 355 10.17 -4.69 24.10
C MET A 355 9.71 -3.42 24.80
N MET A 356 9.40 -2.38 24.03
CA MET A 356 8.93 -1.12 24.58
C MET A 356 7.61 -1.31 25.36
N SER A 357 7.38 -0.46 26.37
CA SER A 357 6.12 -0.44 27.13
C SER A 357 4.92 -0.01 26.29
N THR A 358 5.17 0.77 25.24
CA THR A 358 4.18 1.25 24.30
C THR A 358 4.74 1.00 22.91
N MET A 359 4.04 0.17 22.12
CA MET A 359 4.50 -0.19 20.79
C MET A 359 4.31 0.99 19.84
N PRO A 360 5.28 1.25 18.96
CA PRO A 360 5.20 2.35 18.01
C PRO A 360 4.03 2.16 17.05
N SER A 361 3.25 3.22 16.86
CA SER A 361 2.23 3.30 15.82
C SER A 361 2.79 3.83 14.49
N THR A 362 4.13 3.86 14.35
CA THR A 362 4.80 4.26 13.11
C THR A 362 4.38 3.32 11.98
N GLY A 363 3.95 3.92 10.87
CA GLY A 363 3.54 3.17 9.69
C GLY A 363 4.71 2.46 9.01
N VAL A 364 4.41 1.44 8.21
CA VAL A 364 5.43 0.70 7.44
C VAL A 364 6.20 1.67 6.55
N GLY A 365 7.52 1.50 6.45
CA GLY A 365 8.35 2.39 5.64
C GLY A 365 8.00 2.34 4.14
N SER A 366 7.99 3.50 3.47
CA SER A 366 7.76 3.54 2.01
C SER A 366 8.97 3.07 1.21
N SER A 367 10.17 3.30 1.74
CA SER A 367 11.48 2.96 1.16
C SER A 367 12.00 1.59 1.62
N ASN A 368 11.63 1.16 2.83
CA ASN A 368 11.88 -0.17 3.37
C ASN A 368 10.61 -0.74 4.01
N GLN A 369 10.05 -1.79 3.40
CA GLN A 369 8.79 -2.40 3.85
C GLN A 369 8.93 -3.34 5.03
N ASN A 370 10.15 -3.73 5.38
CA ASN A 370 10.42 -4.50 6.59
C ASN A 370 10.51 -3.57 7.82
N SER A 371 10.70 -2.27 7.60
CA SER A 371 10.76 -1.29 8.69
C SER A 371 9.37 -0.97 9.20
N TYR A 372 9.21 -1.10 10.50
CA TYR A 372 7.97 -1.06 11.24
C TYR A 372 6.91 -2.01 10.64
N ASP A 373 7.21 -3.27 10.39
CA ASP A 373 6.26 -4.24 9.77
C ASP A 373 5.54 -5.19 10.75
N CYS A 374 5.67 -4.94 12.05
CA CYS A 374 5.18 -5.77 13.17
C CYS A 374 5.93 -7.11 13.32
N LYS A 375 7.12 -7.21 12.74
CA LYS A 375 7.99 -8.37 12.90
C LYS A 375 9.37 -7.86 13.27
N LEU A 376 10.03 -8.64 14.11
CA LEU A 376 11.40 -8.41 14.50
C LEU A 376 12.26 -9.49 13.85
N THR A 377 13.03 -9.11 12.84
CA THR A 377 13.90 -10.00 12.07
C THR A 377 15.37 -9.75 12.39
N MET A 378 16.04 -10.78 12.92
CA MET A 378 17.48 -10.78 13.15
C MET A 378 18.16 -11.79 12.23
N ALA A 379 19.31 -11.43 11.66
CA ALA A 379 20.08 -12.30 10.79
C ALA A 379 21.52 -12.46 11.30
N PHE A 380 21.93 -13.71 11.52
CA PHE A 380 23.31 -14.09 11.80
C PHE A 380 23.49 -15.57 11.43
N GLY A 381 24.01 -15.83 10.23
CA GLY A 381 24.07 -17.15 9.60
C GLY A 381 22.72 -17.67 9.11
N ASN A 382 21.69 -17.66 9.97
CA ASN A 382 20.29 -17.85 9.63
C ASN A 382 19.48 -16.59 10.00
N SER A 383 18.28 -16.47 9.45
CA SER A 383 17.31 -15.42 9.82
C SER A 383 16.32 -15.96 10.85
N LEU A 384 15.95 -15.11 11.79
CA LEU A 384 14.95 -15.42 12.81
C LEU A 384 13.97 -14.25 12.91
N THR A 385 12.69 -14.55 12.74
CA THR A 385 11.61 -13.57 12.77
C THR A 385 10.71 -13.83 13.99
N THR A 386 10.55 -12.81 14.82
CA THR A 386 9.69 -12.80 16.00
C THR A 386 8.48 -11.90 15.72
N PRO A 387 7.25 -12.42 15.72
CA PRO A 387 6.06 -11.57 15.60
C PRO A 387 5.96 -10.60 16.79
N VAL A 388 5.53 -9.36 16.54
CA VAL A 388 5.36 -8.32 17.57
C VAL A 388 3.89 -7.93 17.68
N GLU A 389 3.42 -7.71 18.90
CA GLU A 389 2.06 -7.19 19.14
C GLU A 389 1.96 -5.76 18.62
N CYS A 390 1.14 -5.54 17.59
CA CYS A 390 1.01 -4.23 16.97
C CYS A 390 -0.17 -3.44 17.52
N PRO A 391 -0.04 -2.10 17.64
CA PRO A 391 -1.13 -1.27 18.12
C PRO A 391 -2.29 -1.26 17.10
N PRO A 392 -3.56 -1.10 17.55
CA PRO A 392 -4.73 -1.16 16.68
C PRO A 392 -4.66 -0.22 15.47
N ALA A 393 -4.02 0.95 15.61
CA ALA A 393 -3.82 1.90 14.51
C ALA A 393 -3.14 1.29 13.27
N LYS A 394 -2.25 0.29 13.46
CA LYS A 394 -1.55 -0.38 12.36
C LYS A 394 -2.38 -1.47 11.67
N GLU A 395 -3.36 -2.03 12.37
CA GLU A 395 -4.32 -2.94 11.72
C GLU A 395 -5.14 -2.19 10.66
N PHE A 396 -5.49 -0.93 10.92
CA PHE A 396 -6.14 -0.07 9.93
C PHE A 396 -5.24 0.25 8.73
N GLU A 397 -3.93 0.44 8.94
CA GLU A 397 -2.97 0.62 7.84
C GLU A 397 -2.95 -0.61 6.91
N ALA A 398 -2.98 -1.82 7.47
CA ALA A 398 -3.02 -3.05 6.68
C ALA A 398 -4.29 -3.13 5.82
N VAL A 399 -5.44 -2.67 6.34
CA VAL A 399 -6.71 -2.59 5.60
C VAL A 399 -6.64 -1.52 4.49
N LEU A 400 -6.09 -0.34 4.78
CA LEU A 400 -5.93 0.72 3.78
C LEU A 400 -4.98 0.30 2.65
N ASN A 401 -3.92 -0.45 2.97
CA ASN A 401 -2.98 -0.98 1.98
C ASN A 401 -3.58 -2.10 1.10
N GLN A 402 -4.71 -2.70 1.48
CA GLN A 402 -5.44 -3.63 0.63
C GLN A 402 -6.42 -2.94 -0.32
N LEU A 403 -6.71 -1.66 -0.11
CA LEU A 403 -7.54 -0.91 -1.04
C LEU A 403 -6.77 -0.69 -2.34
N PRO A 404 -7.39 -0.92 -3.51
CA PRO A 404 -6.75 -0.63 -4.78
C PRO A 404 -6.36 0.85 -4.81
N ARG A 405 -5.07 1.12 -5.08
CA ARG A 405 -4.59 2.48 -5.29
C ARG A 405 -5.19 3.01 -6.59
N ILE A 406 -6.28 3.77 -6.48
CA ILE A 406 -6.89 4.46 -7.61
C ILE A 406 -5.99 5.66 -7.96
N ASN A 407 -5.71 5.86 -9.23
CA ASN A 407 -4.96 7.03 -9.69
C ASN A 407 -5.67 8.31 -9.19
N PRO A 408 -4.96 9.27 -8.56
CA PRO A 408 -5.56 10.51 -8.05
C PRO A 408 -6.41 11.24 -9.09
N THR A 409 -6.00 11.21 -10.36
CA THR A 409 -6.76 11.82 -11.47
C THR A 409 -8.13 11.17 -11.69
N ILE A 410 -8.19 9.84 -11.63
CA ILE A 410 -9.43 9.07 -11.76
C ILE A 410 -10.33 9.35 -10.56
N LEU A 411 -9.76 9.42 -9.35
CA LEU A 411 -10.51 9.69 -8.13
C LEU A 411 -11.11 11.11 -8.13
N ILE A 412 -10.33 12.12 -8.52
CA ILE A 412 -10.82 13.49 -8.69
C ILE A 412 -11.94 13.54 -9.76
N GLY A 413 -11.77 12.83 -10.87
CA GLY A 413 -12.80 12.74 -11.92
C GLY A 413 -14.10 12.10 -11.43
N LEU A 414 -14.03 11.00 -10.69
CA LEU A 414 -15.20 10.35 -10.08
C LEU A 414 -15.90 11.25 -9.07
N MET A 415 -15.13 11.95 -8.23
CA MET A 415 -15.65 12.91 -7.26
C MET A 415 -16.35 14.08 -7.94
N ALA A 416 -15.78 14.64 -9.01
CA ALA A 416 -16.40 15.69 -9.80
C ALA A 416 -17.72 15.23 -10.44
N CYS A 417 -17.75 14.02 -10.99
CA CYS A 417 -18.95 13.43 -11.56
C CYS A 417 -20.05 13.25 -10.51
N LEU A 418 -19.71 12.69 -9.35
CA LEU A 418 -20.64 12.56 -8.23
C LEU A 418 -21.16 13.93 -7.78
N LEU A 419 -20.31 14.94 -7.66
CA LEU A 419 -20.73 16.28 -7.25
C LEU A 419 -21.71 16.90 -8.24
N LEU A 420 -21.46 16.77 -9.54
CA LEU A 420 -22.36 17.25 -10.60
C LEU A 420 -23.74 16.55 -10.55
N THR A 421 -23.77 15.23 -10.40
CA THR A 421 -25.04 14.49 -10.28
C THR A 421 -25.83 14.92 -9.04
N THR A 422 -25.15 15.08 -7.91
CA THR A 422 -25.76 15.52 -6.65
C THR A 422 -26.33 16.94 -6.76
N LEU A 423 -25.58 17.85 -7.39
CA LEU A 423 -26.01 19.22 -7.65
C LEU A 423 -27.23 19.28 -8.58
N PHE A 424 -27.24 18.47 -9.64
CA PHE A 424 -28.38 18.37 -10.55
C PHE A 424 -29.67 17.95 -9.82
N PHE A 425 -29.61 16.87 -9.04
CA PHE A 425 -30.77 16.42 -8.26
C PHE A 425 -31.20 17.47 -7.23
N TYR A 426 -30.26 18.16 -6.58
CA TYR A 426 -30.56 19.24 -5.65
C TYR A 426 -31.34 20.38 -6.31
N ILE A 427 -30.88 20.86 -7.47
CA ILE A 427 -31.55 21.91 -8.24
C ILE A 427 -32.94 21.44 -8.68
N ARG A 428 -33.05 20.20 -9.17
CA ARG A 428 -34.33 19.64 -9.64
C ARG A 428 -35.36 19.55 -8.51
N ILE A 429 -34.95 19.12 -7.32
CA ILE A 429 -35.81 19.08 -6.14
C ILE A 429 -36.29 20.50 -5.77
N ARG A 430 -35.40 21.50 -5.81
CA ARG A 430 -35.78 22.90 -5.55
C ARG A 430 -36.78 23.43 -6.56
N GLN A 431 -36.63 23.09 -7.85
CA GLN A 431 -37.59 23.47 -8.89
C GLN A 431 -38.98 22.89 -8.59
N ILE A 432 -39.07 21.58 -8.33
CA ILE A 432 -40.36 20.92 -8.07
C ILE A 432 -41.05 21.50 -6.82
N ARG A 433 -40.30 21.83 -5.76
CA ARG A 433 -40.88 22.48 -4.58
C ARG A 433 -41.47 23.87 -4.87
N LYS A 434 -40.83 24.64 -5.76
CA LYS A 434 -41.38 25.94 -6.20
C LYS A 434 -42.66 25.72 -7.02
N GLU A 435 -42.64 24.77 -7.96
CA GLU A 435 -43.82 24.42 -8.76
C GLU A 435 -45.00 24.02 -7.86
N LEU A 436 -44.81 23.09 -6.91
CA LEU A 436 -45.84 22.67 -5.95
C LEU A 436 -46.37 23.80 -5.07
N ARG A 437 -45.50 24.72 -4.62
CA ARG A 437 -45.92 25.87 -3.82
C ARG A 437 -46.84 26.79 -4.62
N ILE A 438 -46.52 27.05 -5.88
CA ILE A 438 -47.33 27.88 -6.77
C ILE A 438 -48.69 27.21 -7.03
N ILE A 439 -48.72 25.90 -7.30
CA ILE A 439 -49.98 25.14 -7.46
C ILE A 439 -50.86 25.28 -6.22
N ARG A 440 -50.29 25.02 -5.03
CA ARG A 440 -51.05 25.10 -3.76
C ARG A 440 -51.53 26.52 -3.48
N HIS A 441 -50.72 27.54 -3.77
CA HIS A 441 -51.12 28.94 -3.58
C HIS A 441 -52.26 29.34 -4.51
N ASN A 442 -52.14 29.05 -5.81
CA ASN A 442 -53.15 29.40 -6.80
C ASN A 442 -54.47 28.64 -6.55
N PHE A 443 -54.38 27.38 -6.10
CA PHE A 443 -55.55 26.58 -5.71
C PHE A 443 -56.25 27.15 -4.48
N ASN A 444 -55.50 27.47 -3.42
CA ASN A 444 -56.08 28.04 -2.19
C ASN A 444 -56.61 29.47 -2.37
N ALA A 445 -56.08 30.22 -3.33
CA ALA A 445 -56.53 31.57 -3.65
C ALA A 445 -57.78 31.61 -4.55
N GLY A 446 -58.31 30.44 -4.97
CA GLY A 446 -59.48 30.37 -5.87
C GLY A 446 -59.23 30.97 -7.26
N ILE A 447 -57.96 31.10 -7.66
CA ILE A 447 -57.56 31.58 -8.99
C ILE A 447 -57.60 30.41 -10.01
N ILE A 448 -57.90 29.20 -9.53
CA ILE A 448 -58.09 27.96 -10.29
C ILE A 448 -59.45 27.35 -9.94
#